data_AF-A0A522SLF1-F1
#
_entry.id   AF-A0A522SLF1-F1
#
_cell.length_a   1.000
_cell.length_b   1.000
_cell.length_c   1.000
_cell.angle_alpha   90.00
_cell.angle_beta   90.00
_cell.angle_gamma   90.00
#
_symmetry.space_group_name_H-M   'P 1'
#
loop_
_entity.id
_entity.type
_entity.pdbx_description
1 polymer ?
#
loop_
_entity_poly.entity_id
_entity_poly.type
_entity_poly.pdbx_seq_one_letter_code
_entity_poly.pdbx_strand_id
1 'polypeptide(L)'
;MLKTIRGVLRSTWVGAAVLILAGALIQPANATVILEGSDAIGLHSRFGDPNAVAYRDQTWTAIGGSDARPIAAIGSATLSSGTHSIVNFASVAAAGPLSDYVALYFISSGGGCCVEDDSLVTASGAEAAISAYLTAGGTVMIENYTGGVAWDFAVGAGGAGNAHVSGLGGGLGGSGCSDGETVTAAGTLNGFTQPSPIRCWSHQAYDQAGFFAALGFTTSYFNGGPDYPAGFSSLLANGKTVTGGGGGVSVPEPPTPVLFGLGLAGLAFSRCSRRKRAR
;
A
#
# COMPACT_ATOMS: atom_id res chain seq x y z
N MET A 1 55.95 -40.58 26.64
CA MET A 1 54.75 -40.69 27.50
C MET A 1 54.58 -39.35 28.21
N LEU A 2 53.53 -38.59 27.81
CA LEU A 2 53.00 -37.34 28.39
C LEU A 2 53.87 -36.07 28.54
N LYS A 3 53.25 -34.95 28.12
CA LYS A 3 53.63 -33.51 28.26
C LYS A 3 54.66 -33.06 27.21
N THR A 4 54.43 -32.10 26.32
CA THR A 4 53.71 -30.81 26.46
C THR A 4 53.45 -30.25 25.06
N ILE A 5 52.20 -30.13 24.62
CA ILE A 5 51.83 -29.28 23.46
C ILE A 5 50.84 -28.25 23.99
N ARG A 6 51.40 -27.15 24.53
CA ARG A 6 50.68 -25.92 24.80
C ARG A 6 51.01 -24.96 23.66
N GLY A 7 49.99 -24.52 22.93
CA GLY A 7 50.09 -23.24 22.23
C GLY A 7 49.75 -23.24 20.75
N VAL A 8 48.54 -23.66 20.36
CA VAL A 8 47.88 -23.12 19.16
C VAL A 8 46.36 -23.21 19.37
N LEU A 9 45.76 -22.33 20.17
CA LEU A 9 44.29 -22.24 20.27
C LEU A 9 43.84 -20.92 20.90
N ARG A 10 44.36 -19.79 20.40
CA ARG A 10 43.85 -18.46 20.75
C ARG A 10 44.09 -17.50 19.60
N SER A 11 43.29 -17.53 18.52
CA SER A 11 43.17 -16.42 17.54
C SER A 11 42.11 -16.67 16.44
N THR A 12 40.89 -17.12 16.76
CA THR A 12 39.81 -17.17 15.73
C THR A 12 38.40 -17.06 16.33
N TRP A 13 38.15 -16.08 17.20
CA TRP A 13 36.79 -15.83 17.71
C TRP A 13 36.51 -14.33 17.93
N VAL A 14 36.86 -13.48 16.95
CA VAL A 14 36.43 -12.05 16.96
C VAL A 14 35.72 -11.65 15.67
N GLY A 15 35.62 -12.54 14.67
CA GLY A 15 35.03 -12.21 13.36
C GLY A 15 33.53 -12.49 13.19
N ALA A 16 32.84 -13.09 14.17
CA ALA A 16 31.46 -13.56 13.99
C ALA A 16 30.40 -12.72 14.74
N ALA A 17 30.79 -11.84 15.65
CA ALA A 17 29.84 -11.11 16.49
C ALA A 17 29.27 -9.83 15.84
N VAL A 18 29.90 -9.29 14.79
CA VAL A 18 29.45 -8.04 14.14
C VAL A 18 28.43 -8.29 13.01
N LEU A 19 28.36 -9.50 12.45
CA LEU A 19 27.38 -9.83 11.41
C LEU A 19 25.99 -10.23 11.96
N ILE A 20 25.88 -10.51 13.26
CA ILE A 20 24.62 -10.97 13.85
C ILE A 20 23.76 -9.79 14.36
N LEU A 21 24.36 -8.62 14.62
CA LEU A 21 23.61 -7.41 15.02
C LEU A 21 23.16 -6.51 13.86
N ALA A 22 23.61 -6.75 12.62
CA ALA A 22 23.07 -6.05 11.44
C ALA A 22 21.79 -6.71 10.90
N GLY A 23 21.43 -7.90 11.41
CA GLY A 23 20.18 -8.59 11.11
C GLY A 23 19.06 -8.26 12.10
N ALA A 24 19.10 -7.09 12.75
CA ALA A 24 17.97 -6.54 13.47
C ALA A 24 16.82 -6.31 12.47
N LEU A 25 16.04 -7.38 12.28
CA LEU A 25 14.63 -7.40 11.93
C LEU A 25 14.15 -6.11 11.25
N ILE A 26 14.53 -5.92 9.98
CA ILE A 26 13.67 -5.15 9.09
C ILE A 26 12.43 -6.04 8.95
N GLN A 27 11.46 -5.85 9.83
CA GLN A 27 10.10 -6.31 9.57
C GLN A 27 9.78 -5.85 8.14
N PRO A 28 9.30 -6.72 7.24
CA PRO A 28 8.81 -6.24 5.96
C PRO A 28 7.84 -5.12 6.28
N ALA A 29 8.11 -3.93 5.74
CA ALA A 29 7.18 -2.84 5.89
C ALA A 29 5.85 -3.34 5.32
N ASN A 30 4.78 -3.30 6.13
CA ASN A 30 3.50 -3.91 5.76
C ASN A 30 2.87 -3.06 4.64
N ALA A 31 3.23 -3.37 3.41
CA ALA A 31 2.61 -2.82 2.21
C ALA A 31 1.09 -2.92 2.38
N THR A 32 0.38 -1.82 2.17
CA THR A 32 -1.08 -1.80 2.31
C THR A 32 -1.69 -1.50 0.96
N VAL A 33 -2.48 -2.46 0.47
CA VAL A 33 -3.35 -2.29 -0.69
C VAL A 33 -4.78 -2.18 -0.18
N ILE A 34 -5.48 -1.16 -0.64
CA ILE A 34 -6.88 -0.87 -0.29
C ILE A 34 -7.70 -0.89 -1.58
N LEU A 35 -8.73 -1.72 -1.59
CA LEU A 35 -9.74 -1.78 -2.64
C LEU A 35 -10.90 -0.89 -2.20
N GLU A 36 -11.13 0.18 -2.95
CA GLU A 36 -12.26 1.08 -2.74
C GLU A 36 -13.30 0.81 -3.81
N GLY A 37 -14.47 0.33 -3.41
CA GLY A 37 -15.59 0.10 -4.32
C GLY A 37 -16.50 1.30 -4.48
N SER A 38 -16.16 2.46 -3.89
CA SER A 38 -16.93 3.69 -4.00
C SER A 38 -16.32 4.67 -5.01
N ASP A 39 -17.17 5.33 -5.77
CA ASP A 39 -16.84 6.52 -6.57
C ASP A 39 -17.07 7.84 -5.79
N ALA A 40 -17.30 7.73 -4.48
CA ALA A 40 -17.50 8.87 -3.60
C ALA A 40 -16.35 9.88 -3.71
N ILE A 41 -15.10 9.42 -3.81
CA ILE A 41 -13.93 10.30 -3.95
C ILE A 41 -13.81 10.84 -5.37
N GLY A 42 -13.64 9.96 -6.37
CA GLY A 42 -13.34 10.35 -7.74
C GLY A 42 -14.46 11.13 -8.41
N LEU A 43 -15.72 10.77 -8.13
CA LEU A 43 -16.89 11.37 -8.77
C LEU A 43 -17.63 12.35 -7.86
N HIS A 44 -18.22 11.87 -6.77
CA HIS A 44 -19.21 12.66 -6.03
C HIS A 44 -18.59 13.83 -5.25
N SER A 45 -17.42 13.64 -4.64
CA SER A 45 -16.74 14.70 -3.90
C SER A 45 -16.32 15.85 -4.81
N ARG A 46 -15.99 15.54 -6.08
CA ARG A 46 -15.64 16.52 -7.11
C ARG A 46 -16.83 17.40 -7.50
N PHE A 47 -18.04 16.86 -7.46
CA PHE A 47 -19.27 17.62 -7.65
C PHE A 47 -19.78 18.29 -6.37
N GLY A 48 -19.03 18.19 -5.27
CA GLY A 48 -19.31 18.89 -4.02
C GLY A 48 -20.41 18.26 -3.18
N ASP A 49 -20.70 16.97 -3.36
CA ASP A 49 -21.58 16.28 -2.41
C ASP A 49 -20.92 16.29 -1.01
N PRO A 50 -21.58 16.86 0.02
CA PRO A 50 -20.96 17.08 1.31
C PRO A 50 -20.59 15.76 2.03
N ASN A 51 -21.35 14.68 1.80
CA ASN A 51 -21.08 13.39 2.43
C ASN A 51 -19.87 12.71 1.76
N ALA A 52 -19.79 12.81 0.44
CA ALA A 52 -18.66 12.32 -0.32
C ALA A 52 -17.37 13.11 0.00
N VAL A 53 -17.47 14.43 0.17
CA VAL A 53 -16.36 15.30 0.63
C VAL A 53 -15.89 14.91 2.04
N ALA A 54 -16.83 14.64 2.96
CA ALA A 54 -16.48 14.22 4.32
C ALA A 54 -15.74 12.86 4.32
N TYR A 55 -16.24 11.88 3.56
CA TYR A 55 -15.57 10.59 3.44
C TYR A 55 -14.21 10.68 2.79
N ARG A 56 -14.08 11.44 1.70
CA ARG A 56 -12.79 11.73 1.07
C ARG A 56 -11.76 12.22 2.10
N ASP A 57 -12.14 13.21 2.90
CA ASP A 57 -11.24 13.80 3.90
C ASP A 57 -10.90 12.83 5.05
N GLN A 58 -11.83 11.94 5.41
CA GLN A 58 -11.59 10.82 6.32
C GLN A 58 -10.64 9.79 5.71
N THR A 59 -10.80 9.43 4.44
CA THR A 59 -9.90 8.53 3.70
C THR A 59 -8.49 9.09 3.64
N TRP A 60 -8.34 10.36 3.31
CA TRP A 60 -7.04 11.04 3.31
C TRP A 60 -6.39 11.02 4.69
N THR A 61 -7.17 11.28 5.74
CA THR A 61 -6.69 11.18 7.12
C THR A 61 -6.27 9.76 7.48
N ALA A 62 -7.03 8.77 7.03
CA ALA A 62 -6.74 7.36 7.29
C ALA A 62 -5.41 6.93 6.65
N ILE A 63 -5.20 7.24 5.37
CA ILE A 63 -4.02 6.77 4.63
C ILE A 63 -2.80 7.68 4.81
N GLY A 64 -2.98 8.96 5.13
CA GLY A 64 -1.89 9.92 5.34
C GLY A 64 -1.47 10.09 6.80
N GLY A 65 -2.39 9.95 7.75
CA GLY A 65 -2.13 10.10 9.17
C GLY A 65 -1.57 11.48 9.53
N SER A 66 -0.33 11.50 10.01
CA SER A 66 0.41 12.73 10.36
C SER A 66 1.65 12.94 9.46
N ASP A 67 1.80 12.15 8.40
CA ASP A 67 2.91 12.31 7.46
C ASP A 67 2.74 13.63 6.69
N ALA A 68 3.83 14.38 6.55
CA ALA A 68 3.82 15.66 5.83
C ALA A 68 3.90 15.48 4.31
N ARG A 69 4.29 14.30 3.83
CA ARG A 69 4.32 13.98 2.40
C ARG A 69 2.90 14.01 1.81
N PRO A 70 2.72 14.53 0.59
CA PRO A 70 1.41 14.54 -0.05
C PRO A 70 0.93 13.13 -0.42
N ILE A 71 -0.36 13.02 -0.71
CA ILE A 71 -0.94 11.86 -1.39
C ILE A 71 -0.88 12.15 -2.90
N ALA A 72 -0.36 11.20 -3.68
CA ALA A 72 -0.42 11.27 -5.14
C ALA A 72 -1.75 10.70 -5.63
N ALA A 73 -2.59 11.54 -6.23
CA ALA A 73 -3.77 11.11 -6.95
C ALA A 73 -3.41 10.91 -8.43
N ILE A 74 -3.48 9.68 -8.93
CA ILE A 74 -3.03 9.30 -10.27
C ILE A 74 -4.25 8.94 -11.11
N GLY A 75 -4.47 9.67 -12.19
CA GLY A 75 -5.58 9.46 -13.12
C GLY A 75 -6.11 10.77 -13.69
N SER A 76 -7.31 10.72 -14.25
CA SER A 76 -7.89 11.80 -15.05
C SER A 76 -8.70 12.84 -14.26
N ALA A 77 -9.05 12.58 -13.00
CA ALA A 77 -9.78 13.53 -12.16
C ALA A 77 -8.83 14.41 -11.33
N THR A 78 -9.25 15.64 -11.06
CA THR A 78 -8.58 16.52 -10.12
C THR A 78 -9.27 16.43 -8.77
N LEU A 79 -8.56 15.88 -7.79
CA LEU A 79 -9.01 15.75 -6.42
C LEU A 79 -8.51 16.92 -5.56
N SER A 80 -9.26 17.20 -4.51
CA SER A 80 -8.91 18.17 -3.47
C SER A 80 -9.01 17.51 -2.10
N SER A 81 -8.62 18.22 -1.06
CA SER A 81 -8.65 17.71 0.30
C SER A 81 -8.75 18.85 1.30
N GLY A 82 -9.46 18.60 2.39
CA GLY A 82 -9.48 19.44 3.58
C GLY A 82 -8.46 19.03 4.65
N THR A 83 -7.80 17.88 4.51
CA THR A 83 -7.00 17.26 5.59
C THR A 83 -5.55 16.96 5.23
N HIS A 84 -5.24 16.67 3.96
CA HIS A 84 -3.91 16.29 3.47
C HIS A 84 -3.62 16.95 2.14
N SER A 85 -2.34 17.28 1.87
CA SER A 85 -1.96 17.81 0.56
C SER A 85 -2.14 16.72 -0.51
N ILE A 86 -2.85 17.05 -1.60
CA ILE A 86 -3.05 16.18 -2.76
C ILE A 86 -2.29 16.74 -3.95
N VAL A 87 -1.50 15.92 -4.63
CA VAL A 87 -0.89 16.26 -5.91
C VAL A 87 -1.48 15.34 -6.98
N ASN A 88 -2.01 15.94 -8.04
CA ASN A 88 -2.71 15.22 -9.10
C ASN A 88 -1.78 14.97 -10.29
N PHE A 89 -1.74 13.73 -10.77
CA PHE A 89 -0.92 13.32 -11.91
C PHE A 89 -1.74 12.55 -12.92
N ALA A 90 -1.48 12.78 -14.21
CA ALA A 90 -2.12 12.01 -15.27
C ALA A 90 -1.56 10.58 -15.41
N SER A 91 -0.38 10.30 -14.84
CA SER A 91 0.27 8.98 -14.91
C SER A 91 1.30 8.78 -13.80
N VAL A 92 1.67 7.52 -13.55
CA VAL A 92 2.75 7.17 -12.60
C VAL A 92 4.08 7.82 -12.99
N ALA A 93 4.41 7.87 -14.28
CA ALA A 93 5.64 8.49 -14.75
C ALA A 93 5.70 10.00 -14.46
N ALA A 94 4.56 10.69 -14.52
CA ALA A 94 4.49 12.11 -14.20
C ALA A 94 4.65 12.41 -12.71
N ALA A 95 4.36 11.44 -11.83
CA ALA A 95 4.51 11.58 -10.39
C ALA A 95 5.98 11.62 -9.94
N GLY A 96 6.93 11.17 -10.78
CA GLY A 96 8.33 11.10 -10.41
C GLY A 96 8.59 10.02 -9.34
N PRO A 97 9.55 10.24 -8.42
CA PRO A 97 9.84 9.28 -7.35
C PRO A 97 8.63 9.06 -6.42
N LEU A 98 8.07 7.85 -6.42
CA LEU A 98 6.89 7.54 -5.61
C LEU A 98 7.15 7.58 -4.10
N SER A 99 8.42 7.52 -3.67
CA SER A 99 8.84 7.68 -2.27
C SER A 99 8.48 9.04 -1.68
N ASP A 100 8.22 10.05 -2.52
CA ASP A 100 7.89 11.41 -2.09
C ASP A 100 6.44 11.52 -1.57
N TYR A 101 5.66 10.45 -1.67
CA TYR A 101 4.25 10.41 -1.29
C TYR A 101 3.97 9.42 -0.15
N VAL A 102 3.07 9.81 0.76
CA VAL A 102 2.64 8.94 1.86
C VAL A 102 1.71 7.81 1.39
N ALA A 103 0.91 8.08 0.36
CA ALA A 103 0.03 7.11 -0.27
C ALA A 103 -0.15 7.43 -1.76
N LEU A 104 -0.51 6.41 -2.53
CA LEU A 104 -0.93 6.53 -3.92
C LEU A 104 -2.41 6.18 -4.02
N TYR A 105 -3.17 7.05 -4.68
CA TYR A 105 -4.58 6.86 -4.96
C TYR A 105 -4.78 6.78 -6.47
N PHE A 106 -5.21 5.62 -6.96
CA PHE A 106 -5.47 5.40 -8.38
C PHE A 106 -6.93 5.65 -8.66
N ILE A 107 -7.19 6.73 -9.39
CA ILE A 107 -8.52 7.17 -9.76
C ILE A 107 -9.02 6.24 -10.86
N SER A 108 -10.27 5.81 -10.72
CA SER A 108 -10.96 5.04 -11.73
C SER A 108 -11.06 5.82 -13.05
N SER A 109 -11.29 5.09 -14.13
CA SER A 109 -11.41 5.66 -15.48
C SER A 109 -12.55 6.69 -15.56
N GLY A 110 -12.67 7.43 -16.66
CA GLY A 110 -13.81 8.35 -16.87
C GLY A 110 -13.88 9.56 -15.93
N GLY A 111 -12.82 9.82 -15.15
CA GLY A 111 -12.76 10.95 -14.22
C GLY A 111 -13.34 10.62 -12.85
N GLY A 112 -13.10 9.39 -12.35
CA GLY A 112 -13.56 8.94 -11.04
C GLY A 112 -14.76 8.00 -11.08
N CYS A 113 -15.11 7.47 -12.26
CA CYS A 113 -16.14 6.44 -12.39
C CYS A 113 -16.02 5.69 -13.73
N CYS A 114 -16.18 4.37 -13.78
CA CYS A 114 -16.77 3.51 -12.74
C CYS A 114 -16.03 2.17 -12.58
N VAL A 115 -14.92 2.02 -13.29
CA VAL A 115 -14.05 0.83 -13.29
C VAL A 115 -12.61 1.31 -13.21
N GLU A 116 -11.71 0.48 -12.67
CA GLU A 116 -10.31 0.82 -12.57
C GLU A 116 -9.71 1.22 -13.94
N ASP A 117 -8.69 2.07 -13.90
CA ASP A 117 -7.96 2.47 -15.11
C ASP A 117 -6.65 1.67 -15.22
N ASP A 118 -6.72 0.53 -15.90
CA ASP A 118 -5.58 -0.35 -16.15
C ASP A 118 -4.45 0.33 -16.93
N SER A 119 -4.74 1.40 -17.68
CA SER A 119 -3.71 2.13 -18.43
C SER A 119 -2.70 2.82 -17.51
N LEU A 120 -3.08 3.10 -16.26
CA LEU A 120 -2.22 3.74 -15.26
C LEU A 120 -1.11 2.82 -14.75
N VAL A 121 -1.32 1.50 -14.81
CA VAL A 121 -0.36 0.49 -14.32
C VAL A 121 0.32 -0.30 -15.43
N THR A 122 -0.33 -0.42 -16.59
CA THR A 122 0.25 -1.07 -17.78
C THR A 122 1.18 -0.15 -18.58
N ALA A 123 1.18 1.15 -18.29
CA ALA A 123 2.16 2.08 -18.84
C ALA A 123 3.60 1.64 -18.49
N SER A 124 4.54 1.87 -19.42
CA SER A 124 5.92 1.39 -19.29
C SER A 124 6.57 1.87 -17.98
N GLY A 125 7.02 0.93 -17.15
CA GLY A 125 7.70 1.19 -15.88
C GLY A 125 6.77 1.46 -14.68
N ALA A 126 5.45 1.61 -14.89
CA ALA A 126 4.51 1.91 -13.81
C ALA A 126 4.41 0.76 -12.80
N GLU A 127 4.14 -0.47 -13.24
CA GLU A 127 4.08 -1.66 -12.39
C GLU A 127 5.35 -1.82 -11.53
N ALA A 128 6.53 -1.66 -12.12
CA ALA A 128 7.81 -1.78 -11.40
C ALA A 128 7.98 -0.68 -10.33
N ALA A 129 7.59 0.56 -10.64
CA ALA A 129 7.64 1.67 -9.69
C ALA A 129 6.67 1.45 -8.52
N ILE A 130 5.43 1.03 -8.80
CA ILE A 130 4.42 0.73 -7.77
C ILE A 130 4.86 -0.46 -6.91
N SER A 131 5.39 -1.52 -7.53
CA SER A 131 5.92 -2.68 -6.80
C SER A 131 7.06 -2.31 -5.86
N ALA A 132 7.97 -1.43 -6.30
CA ALA A 132 9.04 -0.92 -5.46
C ALA A 132 8.49 -0.08 -4.29
N TYR A 133 7.49 0.76 -4.55
CA TYR A 133 6.81 1.56 -3.53
C TYR A 133 6.12 0.67 -2.48
N LEU A 134 5.38 -0.35 -2.91
CA LEU A 134 4.74 -1.34 -2.03
C LEU A 134 5.79 -2.13 -1.23
N THR A 135 6.86 -2.61 -1.87
CA THR A 135 7.96 -3.33 -1.20
C THR A 135 8.62 -2.49 -0.11
N ALA A 136 8.62 -1.17 -0.27
CA ALA A 136 9.13 -0.21 0.71
C ALA A 136 8.12 0.13 1.83
N GLY A 137 6.93 -0.49 1.83
CA GLY A 137 5.88 -0.29 2.83
C GLY A 137 4.83 0.75 2.46
N GLY A 138 4.79 1.19 1.21
CA GLY A 138 3.84 2.18 0.74
C GLY A 138 2.37 1.74 0.84
N THR A 139 1.47 2.71 0.84
CA THR A 139 0.02 2.48 0.77
C THR A 139 -0.50 2.80 -0.62
N VAL A 140 -1.17 1.83 -1.26
CA VAL A 140 -1.84 1.99 -2.55
C VAL A 140 -3.33 1.78 -2.36
N MET A 141 -4.12 2.70 -2.88
CA MET A 141 -5.58 2.60 -2.89
C MET A 141 -6.06 2.61 -4.34
N ILE A 142 -6.92 1.67 -4.68
CA ILE A 142 -7.43 1.44 -6.04
C ILE A 142 -8.92 1.71 -6.03
N GLU A 143 -9.34 2.77 -6.72
CA GLU A 143 -10.75 3.10 -6.88
C GLU A 143 -11.40 2.17 -7.92
N ASN A 144 -12.58 1.67 -7.57
CA ASN A 144 -13.44 0.82 -8.37
C ASN A 144 -12.74 -0.42 -8.95
N TYR A 145 -11.88 -1.08 -8.17
CA TYR A 145 -11.20 -2.32 -8.59
C TYR A 145 -12.21 -3.39 -9.02
N THR A 146 -12.11 -3.89 -10.25
CA THR A 146 -13.01 -4.92 -10.80
C THR A 146 -12.42 -6.32 -10.74
N GLY A 147 -11.20 -6.51 -10.22
CA GLY A 147 -10.59 -7.84 -10.20
C GLY A 147 -9.74 -8.17 -11.42
N GLY A 148 -9.37 -7.16 -12.23
CA GLY A 148 -8.59 -7.33 -13.45
C GLY A 148 -7.14 -7.77 -13.22
N VAL A 149 -6.58 -8.45 -14.23
CA VAL A 149 -5.20 -8.99 -14.21
C VAL A 149 -4.12 -7.91 -14.14
N ALA A 150 -4.42 -6.67 -14.56
CA ALA A 150 -3.46 -5.58 -14.57
C ALA A 150 -2.92 -5.25 -13.17
N TRP A 151 -3.68 -5.58 -12.12
CA TRP A 151 -3.34 -5.33 -10.72
C TRP A 151 -2.86 -6.57 -9.97
N ASP A 152 -2.71 -7.73 -10.64
CA ASP A 152 -2.32 -8.97 -9.98
C ASP A 152 -0.96 -8.88 -9.28
N PHE A 153 -0.05 -8.04 -9.77
CA PHE A 153 1.24 -7.79 -9.14
C PHE A 153 1.11 -7.20 -7.72
N ALA A 154 0.01 -6.49 -7.43
CA ALA A 154 -0.26 -5.84 -6.15
C ALA A 154 -1.30 -6.60 -5.31
N VAL A 155 -2.37 -7.07 -5.94
CA VAL A 155 -3.51 -7.74 -5.27
C VAL A 155 -3.25 -9.25 -5.10
N GLY A 156 -2.52 -9.87 -6.03
CA GLY A 156 -2.20 -11.30 -5.99
C GLY A 156 -3.36 -12.22 -6.38
N ALA A 157 -4.38 -11.71 -7.10
CA ALA A 157 -5.57 -12.48 -7.44
C ALA A 157 -5.35 -13.53 -8.54
N GLY A 158 -4.23 -13.47 -9.27
CA GLY A 158 -3.84 -14.45 -10.29
C GLY A 158 -4.88 -14.60 -11.40
N GLY A 159 -5.56 -13.50 -11.77
CA GLY A 159 -6.58 -13.44 -12.79
C GLY A 159 -7.95 -14.00 -12.38
N ALA A 160 -8.10 -14.44 -11.13
CA ALA A 160 -9.37 -14.94 -10.61
C ALA A 160 -10.23 -13.85 -9.94
N GLY A 161 -9.66 -12.68 -9.65
CA GLY A 161 -10.29 -11.64 -8.83
C GLY A 161 -11.67 -11.21 -9.32
N ASN A 162 -11.85 -11.06 -10.64
CA ASN A 162 -13.10 -10.54 -11.21
C ASN A 162 -14.35 -11.35 -10.82
N ALA A 163 -14.24 -12.68 -10.74
CA ALA A 163 -15.36 -13.54 -10.33
C ALA A 163 -15.79 -13.36 -8.87
N HIS A 164 -15.02 -12.60 -8.08
CA HIS A 164 -15.22 -12.35 -6.65
C HIS A 164 -15.48 -10.86 -6.34
N VAL A 165 -15.72 -10.06 -7.37
CA VAL A 165 -16.16 -8.67 -7.27
C VAL A 165 -17.61 -8.59 -7.73
N SER A 166 -18.48 -8.06 -6.87
CA SER A 166 -19.86 -7.75 -7.20
C SER A 166 -20.00 -6.31 -7.67
N GLY A 167 -20.96 -6.05 -8.56
CA GLY A 167 -21.29 -4.73 -9.05
C GLY A 167 -20.70 -4.39 -10.41
N LEU A 168 -20.47 -3.10 -10.67
CA LEU A 168 -20.14 -2.60 -12.01
C LEU A 168 -18.75 -3.10 -12.44
N GLY A 169 -18.68 -3.80 -13.59
CA GLY A 169 -17.43 -4.39 -14.10
C GLY A 169 -16.97 -5.67 -13.37
N GLY A 170 -17.55 -6.00 -12.21
CA GLY A 170 -17.31 -7.24 -11.49
C GLY A 170 -17.97 -8.46 -12.17
N GLY A 171 -17.29 -9.60 -12.14
CA GLY A 171 -17.72 -10.84 -12.78
C GLY A 171 -18.75 -11.64 -11.98
N LEU A 172 -18.94 -11.32 -10.69
CA LEU A 172 -19.97 -11.96 -9.87
C LEU A 172 -21.39 -11.46 -10.22
N GLY A 173 -21.50 -10.32 -10.91
CA GLY A 173 -22.77 -9.62 -11.13
C GLY A 173 -23.23 -8.85 -9.88
N GLY A 174 -24.48 -8.41 -9.87
CA GLY A 174 -25.07 -7.60 -8.79
C GLY A 174 -25.44 -6.19 -9.23
N SER A 175 -25.86 -5.35 -8.29
CA SER A 175 -26.21 -3.97 -8.60
C SER A 175 -24.96 -3.18 -8.97
N GLY A 176 -25.02 -2.44 -10.07
CA GLY A 176 -23.95 -1.53 -10.45
C GLY A 176 -23.89 -0.26 -9.59
N CYS A 177 -24.76 -0.14 -8.59
CA CYS A 177 -24.92 1.04 -7.74
C CYS A 177 -25.60 0.64 -6.43
N SER A 178 -25.06 1.06 -5.28
CA SER A 178 -25.70 0.88 -3.98
C SER A 178 -25.49 2.08 -3.07
N ASP A 179 -26.39 2.23 -2.11
CA ASP A 179 -26.26 3.09 -0.94
C ASP A 179 -26.62 2.26 0.30
N GLY A 180 -26.11 2.65 1.46
CA GLY A 180 -26.44 2.00 2.73
C GLY A 180 -25.36 1.03 3.22
N GLU A 181 -24.14 1.22 2.71
CA GLU A 181 -22.89 0.72 3.27
C GLU A 181 -22.85 1.06 4.76
N THR A 182 -22.36 0.14 5.57
CA THR A 182 -22.27 0.35 7.02
C THR A 182 -20.82 0.39 7.45
N VAL A 183 -20.45 1.43 8.20
CA VAL A 183 -19.10 1.52 8.75
C VAL A 183 -18.88 0.36 9.72
N THR A 184 -17.78 -0.35 9.58
CA THR A 184 -17.44 -1.46 10.47
C THR A 184 -16.83 -0.93 11.78
N ALA A 185 -16.61 -1.82 12.74
CA ALA A 185 -15.83 -1.49 13.93
C ALA A 185 -14.40 -1.05 13.57
N ALA A 186 -13.77 -1.69 12.57
CA ALA A 186 -12.45 -1.29 12.07
C ALA A 186 -12.50 0.07 11.37
N GLY A 187 -13.58 0.33 10.59
CA GLY A 187 -13.86 1.65 10.01
C GLY A 187 -13.91 2.75 11.05
N THR A 188 -14.69 2.53 12.11
CA THR A 188 -14.88 3.50 13.20
C THR A 188 -13.57 3.76 13.95
N LEU A 189 -12.82 2.70 14.28
CA LEU A 189 -11.49 2.83 14.91
C LEU A 189 -10.50 3.59 14.02
N ASN A 190 -10.73 3.56 12.71
CA ASN A 190 -9.91 4.25 11.74
C ASN A 190 -10.41 5.67 11.39
N GLY A 191 -11.38 6.20 12.14
CA GLY A 191 -11.88 7.56 11.99
C GLY A 191 -12.97 7.74 10.94
N PHE A 192 -13.46 6.65 10.33
CA PHE A 192 -14.60 6.72 9.43
C PHE A 192 -15.91 6.86 10.21
N THR A 193 -16.84 7.63 9.65
CA THR A 193 -18.22 7.74 10.14
C THR A 193 -19.17 7.02 9.20
N GLN A 194 -20.37 6.71 9.69
CA GLN A 194 -21.44 6.14 8.86
C GLN A 194 -21.69 7.04 7.64
N PRO A 195 -21.54 6.53 6.40
CA PRO A 195 -21.83 7.31 5.21
C PRO A 195 -23.34 7.54 5.11
N SER A 196 -23.71 8.76 4.73
CA SER A 196 -25.09 9.05 4.31
C SER A 196 -25.24 8.72 2.83
N PRO A 197 -26.42 8.26 2.39
CA PRO A 197 -26.67 7.97 0.98
C PRO A 197 -26.35 9.16 0.06
N ILE A 198 -25.68 8.89 -1.06
CA ILE A 198 -25.36 9.89 -2.11
C ILE A 198 -25.97 9.53 -3.48
N ARG A 199 -26.98 8.65 -3.48
CA ARG A 199 -27.66 8.01 -4.62
C ARG A 199 -26.89 6.83 -5.22
N CYS A 200 -25.58 6.87 -5.12
CA CYS A 200 -24.69 5.83 -5.56
C CYS A 200 -23.38 5.95 -4.79
N TRP A 201 -23.31 5.33 -3.63
CA TRP A 201 -22.10 5.36 -2.84
C TRP A 201 -21.06 4.39 -3.37
N SER A 202 -21.46 3.14 -3.60
CA SER A 202 -20.57 2.12 -4.14
C SER A 202 -21.05 1.51 -5.45
N HIS A 203 -20.06 1.18 -6.27
CA HIS A 203 -20.19 0.46 -7.53
C HIS A 203 -19.65 -0.95 -7.42
N GLN A 204 -18.73 -1.22 -6.50
CA GLN A 204 -18.20 -2.54 -6.25
C GLN A 204 -18.26 -2.92 -4.77
N ALA A 205 -18.38 -4.23 -4.55
CA ALA A 205 -18.12 -4.85 -3.27
C ALA A 205 -17.32 -6.14 -3.46
N TYR A 206 -16.48 -6.45 -2.48
CA TYR A 206 -15.46 -7.48 -2.55
C TYR A 206 -15.81 -8.66 -1.63
N ASP A 207 -15.68 -9.89 -2.14
CA ASP A 207 -15.85 -11.12 -1.37
C ASP A 207 -14.75 -11.27 -0.29
N GLN A 208 -14.92 -10.57 0.82
CA GLN A 208 -13.93 -10.52 1.89
C GLN A 208 -13.70 -11.90 2.47
N ALA A 209 -14.76 -12.58 2.92
CA ALA A 209 -14.62 -13.83 3.67
C ALA A 209 -14.29 -15.04 2.79
N GLY A 210 -14.69 -15.03 1.51
CA GLY A 210 -14.44 -16.12 0.58
C GLY A 210 -13.04 -16.02 -0.05
N PHE A 211 -12.91 -15.16 -1.05
CA PHE A 211 -11.70 -15.09 -1.88
C PHE A 211 -10.62 -14.16 -1.31
N PHE A 212 -10.96 -12.93 -0.98
CA PHE A 212 -9.97 -11.90 -0.69
C PHE A 212 -9.24 -12.12 0.66
N ALA A 213 -9.88 -12.74 1.65
CA ALA A 213 -9.21 -13.13 2.90
C ALA A 213 -8.02 -14.07 2.66
N ALA A 214 -8.09 -14.98 1.68
CA ALA A 214 -6.97 -15.87 1.33
C ALA A 214 -5.77 -15.12 0.76
N LEU A 215 -6.00 -13.92 0.20
CA LEU A 215 -4.99 -12.99 -0.30
C LEU A 215 -4.51 -11.99 0.77
N GLY A 216 -4.97 -12.13 2.01
CA GLY A 216 -4.61 -11.27 3.14
C GLY A 216 -5.54 -10.08 3.36
N PHE A 217 -6.50 -9.83 2.45
CA PHE A 217 -7.50 -8.76 2.56
C PHE A 217 -8.54 -9.08 3.64
N THR A 218 -8.16 -8.79 4.88
CA THR A 218 -8.90 -9.17 6.09
C THR A 218 -9.50 -7.99 6.84
N THR A 219 -9.16 -6.76 6.46
CA THR A 219 -9.65 -5.54 7.11
C THR A 219 -10.68 -4.86 6.24
N SER A 220 -11.96 -4.97 6.61
CA SER A 220 -13.04 -4.18 6.00
C SER A 220 -13.33 -2.96 6.86
N TYR A 221 -13.34 -1.78 6.25
CA TYR A 221 -13.73 -0.52 6.89
C TYR A 221 -15.22 -0.21 6.67
N PHE A 222 -15.80 -0.71 5.58
CA PHE A 222 -17.22 -0.57 5.23
C PHE A 222 -17.74 -1.91 4.72
N ASN A 223 -18.82 -2.40 5.32
CA ASN A 223 -19.60 -3.47 4.71
C ASN A 223 -20.26 -2.92 3.44
N GLY A 224 -20.40 -3.78 2.43
CA GLY A 224 -21.16 -3.44 1.24
C GLY A 224 -22.61 -3.08 1.56
N GLY A 225 -23.19 -2.24 0.70
CA GLY A 225 -24.61 -1.91 0.75
C GLY A 225 -25.51 -3.14 0.60
N PRO A 226 -26.82 -2.99 0.89
CA PRO A 226 -27.78 -4.09 0.90
C PRO A 226 -27.99 -4.75 -0.47
N ASP A 227 -27.55 -4.10 -1.55
CA ASP A 227 -27.67 -4.62 -2.92
C ASP A 227 -26.54 -5.61 -3.29
N TYR A 228 -25.54 -5.76 -2.42
CA TYR A 228 -24.44 -6.71 -2.58
C TYR A 228 -24.64 -7.96 -1.72
N PRO A 229 -23.98 -9.08 -2.06
CA PRO A 229 -24.01 -10.27 -1.23
C PRO A 229 -23.55 -9.97 0.22
N ALA A 230 -24.22 -10.59 1.18
CA ALA A 230 -23.90 -10.41 2.59
C ALA A 230 -22.44 -10.83 2.88
N GLY A 231 -21.75 -10.04 3.69
CA GLY A 231 -20.35 -10.26 4.05
C GLY A 231 -19.34 -9.72 3.03
N PHE A 232 -19.81 -9.03 1.98
CA PHE A 232 -18.93 -8.29 1.07
C PHE A 232 -18.54 -6.95 1.68
N SER A 233 -17.40 -6.43 1.26
CA SER A 233 -16.84 -5.16 1.74
C SER A 233 -16.75 -4.15 0.59
N SER A 234 -17.16 -2.91 0.80
CA SER A 234 -16.97 -1.82 -0.18
C SER A 234 -15.70 -1.00 0.08
N LEU A 235 -15.00 -1.23 1.20
CA LEU A 235 -13.67 -0.69 1.44
C LEU A 235 -12.80 -1.72 2.16
N LEU A 236 -12.01 -2.48 1.40
CA LEU A 236 -11.30 -3.68 1.85
C LEU A 236 -9.78 -3.53 1.75
N ALA A 237 -9.03 -3.95 2.77
CA ALA A 237 -7.57 -3.84 2.78
C ALA A 237 -6.86 -5.11 3.26
N ASN A 238 -5.65 -5.35 2.72
CA ASN A 238 -4.73 -6.41 3.15
C ASN A 238 -3.82 -6.01 4.32
N GLY A 239 -3.87 -4.74 4.69
CA GLY A 239 -3.12 -4.17 5.80
C GLY A 239 -3.97 -3.20 6.60
N LYS A 240 -3.31 -2.47 7.50
CA LYS A 240 -3.93 -1.38 8.24
C LYS A 240 -3.44 -0.06 7.68
N THR A 241 -4.35 0.89 7.57
CA THR A 241 -4.06 2.30 7.36
C THR A 241 -3.16 2.86 8.48
N VAL A 242 -2.53 4.01 8.23
CA VAL A 242 -1.57 4.65 9.15
C VAL A 242 -2.21 4.92 10.52
N THR A 243 -3.47 5.35 10.53
CA THR A 243 -4.23 5.63 11.76
C THR A 243 -4.77 4.38 12.46
N GLY A 244 -4.89 3.24 11.77
CA GLY A 244 -5.45 1.98 12.30
C GLY A 244 -4.53 1.20 13.25
N GLY A 245 -3.44 1.82 13.72
CA GLY A 245 -2.45 1.18 14.59
C GLY A 245 -1.29 0.50 13.84
N GLY A 246 -1.13 0.76 12.54
CA GLY A 246 0.06 0.39 11.75
C GLY A 246 1.23 1.36 11.89
N GLY A 247 1.23 2.18 12.97
CA GLY A 247 2.07 3.34 13.20
C GLY A 247 3.42 3.34 12.48
N GLY A 248 3.51 4.22 11.49
CA GLY A 248 4.72 4.86 11.00
C GLY A 248 6.01 4.05 11.12
N VAL A 249 6.22 3.11 10.20
CA VAL A 249 7.57 2.95 9.68
C VAL A 249 7.63 3.88 8.49
N SER A 250 8.28 5.04 8.68
CA SER A 250 8.85 5.81 7.58
C SER A 250 9.43 4.82 6.57
N VAL A 251 9.04 4.94 5.30
CA VAL A 251 9.71 4.25 4.20
C VAL A 251 11.21 4.39 4.46
N PRO A 252 11.97 3.30 4.72
CA PRO A 252 13.39 3.44 4.97
C PRO A 252 13.99 4.07 3.72
N GLU A 253 14.65 5.22 3.87
CA GLU A 253 15.53 5.71 2.81
C GLU A 253 16.44 4.54 2.41
N PRO A 254 16.63 4.27 1.10
CA PRO A 254 17.60 3.27 0.70
C PRO A 254 18.93 3.62 1.39
N PRO A 255 19.64 2.66 2.02
CA PRO A 255 20.82 2.94 2.83
C PRO A 255 22.02 3.26 1.93
N THR A 256 21.96 4.39 1.23
CA THR A 256 23.00 4.86 0.31
C THR A 256 24.31 5.19 1.05
N PRO A 257 24.34 5.77 2.28
CA PRO A 257 25.62 6.05 2.94
C PRO A 257 26.24 4.85 3.68
N VAL A 258 25.47 3.82 4.07
CA VAL A 258 26.00 2.67 4.85
C VAL A 258 26.77 1.69 3.95
N LEU A 259 26.33 1.52 2.69
CA LEU A 259 27.05 0.69 1.71
C LEU A 259 28.41 1.29 1.31
N PHE A 260 28.52 2.61 1.23
CA PHE A 260 29.80 3.29 0.96
C PHE A 260 30.77 3.22 2.16
N GLY A 261 30.27 3.32 3.40
CA GLY A 261 31.10 3.23 4.61
C GLY A 261 31.73 1.86 4.84
N LEU A 262 30.99 0.78 4.57
CA LEU A 262 31.49 -0.60 4.70
C LEU A 262 32.53 -0.97 3.63
N GLY A 263 32.36 -0.46 2.39
CA GLY A 263 33.34 -0.66 1.32
C GLY A 263 34.71 -0.04 1.63
N LEU A 264 34.74 1.14 2.26
CA LEU A 264 35.98 1.82 2.65
C LEU A 264 36.68 1.15 3.85
N ALA A 265 35.93 0.64 4.81
CA ALA A 265 36.50 -0.11 5.94
C ALA A 265 37.14 -1.44 5.48
N GLY A 266 36.52 -2.16 4.55
CA GLY A 266 37.08 -3.39 3.96
C GLY A 266 38.40 -3.16 3.20
N LEU A 267 38.53 -2.01 2.52
CA LEU A 267 39.77 -1.60 1.83
C LEU A 267 40.88 -1.16 2.80
N ALA A 268 40.52 -0.56 3.94
CA ALA A 268 41.49 -0.18 4.97
C ALA A 268 42.07 -1.41 5.72
N PHE A 269 41.23 -2.39 6.07
CA PHE A 269 41.67 -3.61 6.76
C PHE A 269 42.53 -4.53 5.87
N SER A 270 42.24 -4.59 4.56
CA SER A 270 43.05 -5.36 3.60
C SER A 270 44.43 -4.73 3.31
N ARG A 271 44.58 -3.41 3.46
CA ARG A 271 45.89 -2.73 3.38
C ARG A 271 46.73 -2.88 4.65
N CYS A 272 46.13 -2.88 5.84
CA CYS A 272 46.86 -3.07 7.10
C CYS A 272 47.35 -4.51 7.30
N SER A 273 46.64 -5.52 6.79
CA SER A 273 47.07 -6.93 6.91
C SER A 273 48.27 -7.27 6.02
N ARG A 274 48.40 -6.65 4.84
CA ARG A 274 49.55 -6.86 3.95
C ARG A 274 50.85 -6.25 4.48
N ARG A 275 50.80 -5.12 5.20
CA ARG A 275 51.99 -4.48 5.78
C ARG A 275 52.62 -5.27 6.94
N LYS A 276 51.87 -6.12 7.64
CA LYS A 276 52.40 -6.94 8.75
C LYS A 276 53.03 -8.26 8.31
N ARG A 277 52.88 -8.68 7.04
CA ARG A 277 53.53 -9.89 6.49
C ARG A 277 54.86 -9.61 5.77
N ALA A 278 55.27 -8.35 5.67
CA ALA A 278 56.49 -7.92 4.98
C ALA A 278 57.61 -7.48 5.95
N ARG A 279 57.59 -7.95 7.20
CA ARG A 279 58.68 -7.79 8.16
C ARG A 279 59.02 -9.14 8.79
#